data_AF-A0A8J5V514-F1
#
_entry.id   AF-A0A8J5V514-F1
#
_cell.length_a   1.000
_cell.length_b   1.000
_cell.length_c   1.000
_cell.angle_alpha   90.00
_cell.angle_beta   90.00
_cell.angle_gamma   90.00
#
_symmetry.space_group_name_H-M   'P 1'
#
loop_
_entity.id
_entity.type
_entity.pdbx_description
1 polymer ?
#
loop_
_entity_poly.entity_id
_entity_poly.type
_entity_poly.pdbx_seq_one_letter_code
_entity_poly.pdbx_strand_id
1 'polypeptide(L)'
;MSGRSSGWTRRRWPRCSMSRAPSGSSSSAAALRQGKSFILNQEKLWKMLKDAIQSKPNIDVVKLHKSEGVVLRNPKYRQKNKSFRIKEYFYGIANDLAPHSNVVNFSDVFVYKIGSGHQAPRSALPIGAEPVADPTRLVANV
;
A
#
# COMPACT_ATOMS: atom_id res chain seq x y z
N MET A 1 -41.72 -14.24 22.89
CA MET A 1 -40.26 -14.33 23.11
C MET A 1 -39.59 -13.22 22.32
N SER A 2 -39.09 -12.19 23.02
CA SER A 2 -38.55 -10.95 22.47
C SER A 2 -37.09 -11.14 22.01
N GLY A 3 -36.84 -11.13 20.70
CA GLY A 3 -35.50 -11.16 20.12
C GLY A 3 -34.87 -9.76 20.10
N ARG A 4 -33.81 -9.57 20.90
CA ARG A 4 -33.07 -8.30 21.01
C ARG A 4 -32.27 -8.02 19.73
N SER A 5 -32.49 -6.85 19.14
CA SER A 5 -31.67 -6.30 18.07
C SER A 5 -30.31 -5.84 18.63
N SER A 6 -29.23 -6.56 18.32
CA SER A 6 -27.86 -6.11 18.58
C SER A 6 -27.40 -5.20 17.44
N GLY A 7 -27.49 -3.88 17.69
CA GLY A 7 -26.98 -2.85 16.79
C GLY A 7 -25.46 -2.93 16.65
N TRP A 8 -24.99 -3.17 15.43
CA TRP A 8 -23.57 -3.03 15.08
C TRP A 8 -23.23 -1.54 15.00
N THR A 9 -22.75 -0.96 16.11
CA THR A 9 -22.21 0.39 16.11
C THR A 9 -20.95 0.42 15.22
N ARG A 10 -21.03 1.08 14.07
CA ARG A 10 -19.87 1.42 13.23
C ARG A 10 -18.87 2.18 14.10
N ARG A 11 -17.80 1.52 14.55
CA ARG A 11 -16.64 2.21 15.13
C ARG A 11 -16.05 3.09 14.04
N ARG A 12 -16.29 4.39 14.14
CA ARG A 12 -15.70 5.42 13.29
C ARG A 12 -14.22 5.45 13.60
N TRP A 13 -13.40 4.92 12.69
CA TRP A 13 -11.95 5.07 12.76
C TRP A 13 -11.61 6.57 12.80
N PRO A 14 -10.70 7.02 13.68
CA PRO A 14 -10.28 8.41 13.70
C PRO A 14 -9.69 8.76 12.34
N ARG A 15 -10.13 9.89 11.80
CA ARG A 15 -9.67 10.45 10.53
C ARG A 15 -8.19 10.79 10.72
N CYS A 16 -7.31 9.88 10.27
CA CYS A 16 -5.89 10.18 10.18
C CYS A 16 -5.76 11.32 9.18
N SER A 17 -5.54 12.54 9.67
CA SER A 17 -5.24 13.70 8.82
C SER A 17 -3.89 13.44 8.18
N MET A 18 -3.89 12.86 6.97
CA MET A 18 -2.72 12.82 6.11
C MET A 18 -2.42 14.25 5.68
N SER A 19 -1.73 15.01 6.54
CA SER A 19 -1.00 16.18 6.11
C SER A 19 0.01 15.70 5.06
N ARG A 20 -0.04 16.30 3.86
CA ARG A 20 0.91 16.06 2.77
C ARG A 20 2.32 16.08 3.36
N ALA A 21 3.03 14.95 3.26
CA ALA A 21 4.44 14.93 3.59
C ALA A 21 5.16 15.94 2.68
N PRO A 22 6.03 16.81 3.20
CA PRO A 22 6.85 17.68 2.38
C PRO A 22 7.66 16.81 1.41
N SER A 23 7.75 17.27 0.16
CA SER A 23 8.12 16.55 -1.07
C SER A 23 9.52 15.91 -1.11
N GLY A 24 10.23 15.84 0.02
CA GLY A 24 11.55 15.22 0.15
C GLY A 24 11.69 14.19 1.28
N SER A 25 10.64 13.93 2.09
CA SER A 25 10.71 12.97 3.19
C SER A 25 9.96 11.68 2.85
N SER A 26 10.63 10.54 3.00
CA SER A 26 10.01 9.22 2.83
C SER A 26 8.90 9.04 3.87
N SER A 27 7.64 9.05 3.41
CA SER A 27 6.45 9.05 4.27
C SER A 27 6.44 7.92 5.29
N SER A 28 7.00 6.75 4.94
CA SER A 28 7.12 5.60 5.84
C SER A 28 8.08 5.85 7.00
N ALA A 29 9.22 6.53 6.77
CA ALA A 29 10.17 6.84 7.86
C ALA A 29 9.64 7.97 8.76
N ALA A 30 8.92 8.93 8.18
CA ALA A 30 8.27 10.01 8.93
C ALA A 30 7.14 9.50 9.85
N ALA A 31 6.49 8.40 9.48
CA ALA A 31 5.43 7.76 10.28
C ALA A 31 5.95 6.97 11.49
N LEU A 32 7.25 6.64 11.53
CA LEU A 32 7.86 5.92 12.64
C LEU A 32 8.15 6.86 13.80
N ARG A 33 7.67 6.50 14.99
CA ARG A 33 7.93 7.26 16.23
C ARG A 33 9.35 7.03 16.77
N GLN A 34 9.85 5.81 16.67
CA GLN A 34 11.20 5.36 17.01
C GLN A 34 11.51 4.11 16.17
N GLY A 35 12.75 3.90 15.75
CA GLY A 35 13.10 2.68 15.02
C GLY A 35 14.49 2.66 14.41
N LYS A 36 14.87 1.48 13.91
CA LYS A 36 16.09 1.28 13.12
C LYS A 36 15.70 1.06 11.67
N SER A 37 16.33 1.80 10.76
CA SER A 37 16.15 1.66 9.33
C SER A 37 17.39 1.04 8.72
N PHE A 38 17.19 -0.01 7.92
CA PHE A 38 18.27 -0.73 7.25
C PHE A 38 18.23 -0.44 5.76
N ILE A 39 19.34 0.05 5.20
CA ILE A 39 19.47 0.32 3.76
C ILE A 39 20.39 -0.73 3.15
N LEU A 40 19.86 -1.50 2.21
CA LEU A 40 20.55 -2.61 1.57
C LEU A 40 21.23 -2.17 0.26
N ASN A 41 22.57 -2.15 0.24
CA ASN A 41 23.41 -1.95 -0.94
C ASN A 41 22.95 -0.77 -1.85
N GLN A 42 22.71 0.39 -1.23
CA GLN A 42 22.35 1.65 -1.89
C GLN A 42 22.98 2.84 -1.15
N GLU A 43 24.14 3.30 -1.61
CA GLU A 43 24.90 4.35 -0.91
C GLU A 43 24.26 5.73 -0.99
N LYS A 44 23.78 6.09 -2.19
CA LYS A 44 23.14 7.38 -2.44
C LYS A 44 21.89 7.54 -1.58
N LEU A 45 21.09 6.48 -1.46
CA LEU A 45 19.90 6.48 -0.62
C LEU A 45 20.23 6.62 0.86
N TRP A 46 21.31 5.98 1.34
CA TRP A 46 21.74 6.10 2.73
C TRP A 46 22.16 7.53 3.07
N LYS A 47 22.94 8.20 2.21
CA LYS A 47 23.32 9.61 2.41
C LYS A 47 22.08 10.50 2.45
N MET A 48 21.21 10.39 1.43
CA MET A 48 19.96 11.16 1.36
C MET A 48 19.06 10.96 2.58
N LEU A 49 18.93 9.72 3.06
CA LEU A 49 18.10 9.42 4.22
C LEU A 49 18.73 9.92 5.51
N LYS A 50 20.05 9.77 5.67
CA LYS A 50 20.78 10.28 6.83
C LYS A 50 20.63 11.80 6.92
N ASP A 51 20.77 12.50 5.80
CA ASP A 51 20.60 13.96 5.73
C ASP A 51 19.16 14.38 6.05
N ALA A 52 18.16 13.67 5.53
CA ALA A 52 16.75 13.96 5.81
C ALA A 52 16.33 13.67 7.27
N ILE A 53 16.98 12.71 7.93
CA ILE A 53 16.65 12.24 9.29
C ILE A 53 17.51 12.90 10.37
N GLN A 54 18.50 13.74 10.02
CA GLN A 54 19.31 14.52 10.99
C GLN A 54 18.47 15.29 12.02
N SER A 55 17.24 15.71 11.66
CA SER A 55 16.30 16.39 12.55
C SER A 55 15.68 15.51 13.65
N LYS A 56 15.80 14.18 13.57
CA LYS A 56 15.18 13.21 14.48
C LYS A 56 16.22 12.18 14.97
N PRO A 57 16.86 12.41 16.13
CA PRO A 57 17.91 11.51 16.63
C PRO A 57 17.39 10.14 17.10
N ASN A 58 16.07 9.95 17.18
CA ASN A 58 15.44 8.70 17.64
C ASN A 58 15.37 7.60 16.57
N ILE A 59 15.93 7.83 15.38
CA ILE A 59 15.92 6.89 14.26
C ILE A 59 17.37 6.62 13.83
N ASP A 60 17.82 5.39 14.02
CA ASP A 60 19.15 4.96 13.60
C ASP A 60 19.10 4.37 12.17
N VAL A 61 20.10 4.72 11.36
CA VAL A 61 20.15 4.47 9.92
C VAL A 61 21.38 3.64 9.58
N VAL A 62 21.19 2.34 9.47
CA VAL A 62 22.28 1.36 9.29
C VAL A 62 22.40 0.95 7.82
N LYS A 63 23.62 1.02 7.28
CA LYS A 63 23.95 0.51 5.95
C LYS A 63 24.31 -0.98 6.06
N LEU A 64 23.65 -1.81 5.26
CA LEU A 64 23.96 -3.23 5.15
C LEU A 64 24.35 -3.58 3.71
N HIS A 65 25.32 -4.47 3.55
CA HIS A 65 25.62 -5.09 2.27
C HIS A 65 24.59 -6.20 1.97
N LYS A 66 24.34 -6.47 0.69
CA LYS A 66 23.49 -7.61 0.30
C LYS A 66 24.29 -8.90 0.50
N SER A 67 23.61 -9.99 0.88
CA SER A 67 24.26 -11.29 0.87
C SER A 67 24.59 -11.72 -0.56
N GLU A 68 25.66 -12.49 -0.72
CA GLU A 68 26.16 -12.93 -2.03
C GLU A 68 25.19 -13.90 -2.74
N GLY A 69 24.33 -14.58 -1.98
CA GLY A 69 23.26 -15.44 -2.54
C GLY A 69 22.05 -14.69 -3.12
N VAL A 70 22.06 -13.36 -3.13
CA VAL A 70 20.93 -12.56 -3.67
C VAL A 70 20.99 -12.52 -5.20
N VAL A 71 20.07 -13.24 -5.84
CA VAL A 71 19.92 -13.24 -7.30
C VAL A 71 18.92 -12.20 -7.77
N LEU A 72 19.24 -11.52 -8.87
CA LEU A 72 18.34 -10.57 -9.53
C LEU A 72 17.13 -11.29 -10.13
N ARG A 73 15.93 -10.83 -9.78
CA ARG A 73 14.67 -11.42 -10.26
C ARG A 73 14.09 -10.62 -11.42
N ASN A 74 13.88 -11.29 -12.55
CA ASN A 74 13.20 -10.74 -13.74
C ASN A 74 11.72 -10.39 -13.41
N PRO A 75 11.11 -9.35 -14.02
CA PRO A 75 9.68 -9.06 -13.91
C PRO A 75 8.76 -10.28 -14.13
N LYS A 76 9.08 -11.17 -15.09
CA LYS A 76 8.30 -12.41 -15.33
C LYS A 76 8.24 -13.30 -14.09
N TYR A 77 9.37 -13.43 -13.37
CA TYR A 77 9.44 -14.17 -12.12
C TYR A 77 8.58 -13.52 -11.03
N ARG A 78 8.59 -12.18 -10.92
CA ARG A 78 7.74 -11.47 -9.94
C ARG A 78 6.25 -11.65 -10.20
N GLN A 79 5.83 -11.66 -11.46
CA GLN A 79 4.45 -11.94 -11.84
C GLN A 79 4.05 -13.37 -11.48
N LYS A 80 4.89 -14.36 -11.80
CA LYS A 80 4.65 -15.77 -11.43
C LYS A 80 4.54 -15.93 -9.90
N ASN A 81 5.44 -15.30 -9.14
CA ASN A 81 5.43 -15.34 -7.69
C ASN A 81 4.17 -14.68 -7.09
N LYS A 82 3.67 -13.60 -7.69
CA LYS A 82 2.40 -12.98 -7.29
C LYS A 82 1.24 -13.97 -7.44
N SER A 83 1.13 -14.63 -8.60
CA SER A 83 0.09 -15.64 -8.83
C SER A 83 0.22 -16.82 -7.88
N PHE A 84 1.44 -17.24 -7.56
CA PHE A 84 1.70 -18.30 -6.58
C PHE A 84 1.21 -17.91 -5.17
N ARG A 85 1.54 -16.70 -4.69
CA ARG A 85 1.08 -16.21 -3.38
C ARG A 85 -0.45 -16.09 -3.28
N ILE A 86 -1.12 -15.75 -4.38
CA ILE A 86 -2.59 -15.73 -4.41
C ILE A 86 -3.13 -17.16 -4.26
N LYS A 87 -2.55 -18.15 -4.94
CA LYS A 87 -2.97 -19.56 -4.77
C LYS A 87 -2.71 -20.07 -3.36
N GLU A 88 -1.52 -19.79 -2.81
CA GLU A 88 -1.12 -20.16 -1.45
C GLU A 88 -2.09 -19.60 -0.40
N TYR A 89 -2.62 -18.39 -0.59
CA TYR A 89 -3.63 -17.81 0.30
C TYR A 89 -4.93 -18.63 0.36
N PHE A 90 -5.41 -19.17 -0.77
CA PHE A 90 -6.68 -19.91 -0.82
C PHE A 90 -6.53 -21.39 -0.53
N TYR A 91 -5.46 -22.01 -1.02
CA TYR A 91 -5.26 -23.46 -0.96
C TYR A 91 -4.25 -23.87 0.12
N GLY A 92 -3.51 -22.94 0.71
CA GLY A 92 -2.45 -23.23 1.68
C GLY A 92 -1.12 -23.56 1.01
N ILE A 93 -0.08 -23.76 1.82
CA ILE A 93 1.27 -24.07 1.33
C ILE A 93 1.34 -25.49 0.78
N ALA A 94 0.61 -26.42 1.41
CA ALA A 94 0.58 -27.83 1.07
C ALA A 94 -0.67 -28.24 0.26
N ASN A 95 -1.50 -27.28 -0.16
CA ASN A 95 -2.85 -27.54 -0.71
C ASN A 95 -3.79 -28.23 0.29
N ASP A 96 -3.62 -27.90 1.57
CA ASP A 96 -4.35 -28.44 2.72
C ASP A 96 -5.63 -27.65 3.05
N LEU A 97 -5.84 -26.49 2.41
CA LEU A 97 -7.07 -25.70 2.53
C LEU A 97 -8.02 -25.99 1.36
N ALA A 98 -9.31 -26.08 1.67
CA ALA A 98 -10.39 -26.27 0.71
C ALA A 98 -11.25 -24.98 0.62
N PRO A 99 -10.94 -24.05 -0.30
CA PRO A 99 -11.71 -22.82 -0.43
C PRO A 99 -13.12 -23.10 -0.98
N HIS A 100 -14.12 -22.36 -0.49
CA HIS A 100 -15.50 -22.45 -0.97
C HIS A 100 -15.78 -21.37 -2.02
N SER A 101 -16.37 -21.75 -3.15
CA SER A 101 -16.87 -20.82 -4.17
C SER A 101 -18.34 -20.50 -3.91
N ASN A 102 -18.68 -19.22 -3.70
CA ASN A 102 -20.05 -18.77 -3.46
C ASN A 102 -20.44 -17.69 -4.47
N VAL A 103 -21.68 -17.77 -4.96
CA VAL A 103 -22.29 -16.72 -5.79
C VAL A 103 -23.08 -15.79 -4.87
N VAL A 104 -22.88 -14.48 -5.00
CA VAL A 104 -23.52 -13.46 -4.15
C VAL A 104 -24.15 -12.39 -5.06
N ASN A 105 -25.32 -11.87 -4.68
CA ASN A 105 -26.00 -10.83 -5.44
C ASN A 105 -25.27 -9.48 -5.29
N PHE A 106 -25.29 -8.66 -6.33
CA PHE A 106 -24.71 -7.31 -6.30
C PHE A 106 -25.36 -6.40 -5.24
N SER A 107 -26.61 -6.66 -4.85
CA SER A 107 -27.29 -5.93 -3.77
C SER A 107 -26.67 -6.16 -2.40
N ASP A 108 -25.96 -7.26 -2.21
CA ASP A 108 -25.39 -7.66 -0.91
C ASP A 108 -23.93 -7.21 -0.73
N VAL A 109 -23.31 -6.65 -1.78
CA VAL A 109 -21.87 -6.30 -1.77
C VAL A 109 -21.63 -4.93 -2.37
N PHE A 110 -20.78 -4.14 -1.70
CA PHE A 110 -20.34 -2.84 -2.21
C PHE A 110 -18.87 -2.90 -2.62
N VAL A 111 -18.60 -2.67 -3.90
CA VAL A 111 -17.23 -2.66 -4.44
C VAL A 111 -16.76 -1.22 -4.62
N TYR A 112 -15.73 -0.86 -3.86
CA TYR A 112 -15.10 0.46 -3.94
C TYR A 112 -13.70 0.34 -4.53
N LYS A 113 -13.39 1.22 -5.48
CA LYS A 113 -12.05 1.41 -5.99
C LYS A 113 -11.43 2.65 -5.34
N ILE A 114 -10.27 2.48 -4.72
CA ILE A 114 -9.49 3.60 -4.17
C ILE A 114 -8.57 4.10 -5.28
N GLY A 115 -8.62 5.41 -5.55
CA GLY A 115 -7.75 6.03 -6.55
C GLY A 115 -8.14 5.61 -7.97
N SER A 116 -9.21 6.21 -8.50
CA SER A 116 -9.58 6.03 -9.90
C SER A 116 -9.38 7.34 -10.68
N GLY A 117 -8.26 7.39 -11.37
CA GLY A 117 -8.06 8.25 -12.51
C GLY A 117 -6.86 7.69 -13.26
N HIS A 118 -7.06 7.15 -14.45
CA HIS A 118 -5.98 7.27 -15.43
C HIS A 118 -5.82 8.76 -15.61
N GLN A 119 -4.66 9.30 -15.23
CA GLN A 119 -4.33 10.67 -15.52
C GLN A 119 -4.54 10.86 -17.02
N ALA A 120 -5.58 11.61 -17.39
CA ALA A 120 -5.81 11.93 -18.78
C ALA A 120 -4.54 12.64 -19.29
N PRO A 121 -3.99 12.24 -20.45
CA PRO A 121 -2.89 12.98 -21.03
C PRO A 121 -3.33 14.44 -21.22
N ARG A 122 -2.40 15.39 -21.07
CA ARG A 122 -2.68 16.84 -21.18
C ARG A 122 -3.36 17.22 -22.50
N SER A 123 -3.20 16.41 -23.54
CA SER A 123 -3.86 16.57 -24.84
C SER A 123 -5.37 16.31 -24.81
N ALA A 124 -5.88 15.55 -23.84
CA ALA A 124 -7.30 15.27 -23.66
C ALA A 124 -7.98 16.22 -22.65
N LEU A 125 -7.23 17.18 -22.11
CA LEU A 125 -7.71 18.20 -21.17
C LEU A 125 -7.89 19.53 -21.91
N PRO A 126 -8.96 20.31 -21.62
CA PRO A 126 -9.13 21.64 -22.20
C PRO A 126 -7.94 22.55 -21.83
N ILE A 127 -7.62 23.50 -22.72
CA ILE A 127 -6.51 24.44 -22.55
C ILE A 127 -6.59 25.11 -21.16
N GLY A 128 -5.55 24.90 -20.35
CA GLY A 128 -5.44 25.45 -18.99
C GLY A 128 -5.88 24.53 -17.85
N ALA A 129 -6.42 23.33 -18.13
CA ALA A 129 -6.77 22.38 -17.08
C ALA A 129 -5.60 21.46 -16.72
N GLU A 130 -5.22 21.44 -15.43
CA GLU A 130 -4.23 20.48 -14.91
C GLU A 130 -4.90 19.12 -14.61
N PRO A 131 -4.21 18.00 -14.88
CA PRO A 131 -4.71 16.68 -14.51
C PRO A 131 -4.74 16.53 -12.98
N VAL A 132 -5.91 16.69 -12.38
CA VAL A 132 -6.13 16.42 -10.95
C VAL A 132 -6.80 15.06 -10.80
N ALA A 133 -5.99 14.01 -10.70
CA ALA A 133 -6.43 12.72 -10.16
C ALA A 133 -6.13 12.70 -8.66
N ASP A 134 -7.16 12.74 -7.81
CA ASP A 134 -6.98 12.54 -6.37
C ASP A 134 -6.71 11.05 -6.10
N PRO A 135 -5.50 10.68 -5.65
CA PRO A 135 -5.12 9.28 -5.43
C PRO A 135 -5.85 8.63 -4.25
N THR A 136 -6.53 9.43 -3.40
CA THR A 136 -7.24 8.95 -2.21
C THR A 136 -8.76 8.97 -2.34
N ARG A 137 -9.27 9.46 -3.47
CA ARG A 137 -10.71 9.50 -3.71
C ARG A 137 -11.27 8.08 -3.87
N LEU A 138 -12.35 7.82 -3.14
CA LEU A 138 -13.17 6.62 -3.32
C LEU A 138 -14.06 6.80 -4.55
N VAL A 139 -14.07 5.81 -5.43
CA VAL A 139 -15.03 5.72 -6.53
C VAL A 139 -15.77 4.40 -6.43
N ALA A 140 -17.10 4.50 -6.38
CA ALA A 140 -17.97 3.36 -6.44
C ALA A 140 -18.07 2.92 -7.91
N ASN A 141 -17.75 1.66 -8.18
CA ASN A 141 -18.05 1.04 -9.45
C ASN A 141 -19.27 0.16 -9.23
N VAL A 142 -20.33 0.42 -10.00
CA VAL A 142 -21.50 -0.46 -10.11
C VAL A 142 -21.11 -1.65 -10.97
#